data_AF-A0A9P7GQN6-F1
#
_entry.id   AF-A0A9P7GQN6-F1
#
_cell.length_a   1.000
_cell.length_b   1.000
_cell.length_c   1.000
_cell.angle_alpha   90.00
_cell.angle_beta   90.00
_cell.angle_gamma   90.00
#
_symmetry.space_group_name_H-M   'P 1'
#
loop_
_entity.id
_entity.type
_entity.pdbx_description
1 polymer ?
#
loop_
_entity_poly.entity_id
_entity_poly.type
_entity_poly.pdbx_seq_one_letter_code
_entity_poly.pdbx_strand_id
1 'polypeptide(L)'
;MPFLLPPPEFRPGELHQMGLTGTCEMQICRSAGPWSMGTPGRIEHSIQTAYLKGATVVDDTKVENRIGDALVHRIIRAHKDGVPWKCCIVIPLLPGFTFPIDHSDASAIRIILECQNRSISRGPNSIFGRLRKEGIDPDEYISVFSLRNWAKMRGDVYIHGKICIVDDRLAIIGSANINERSQRGDRDSELAAVIRDTDMID
;
A
#
# COMPACT_ATOMS: atom_id res chain seq x y z
N MET A 1 -15.66 7.76 -32.16
CA MET A 1 -15.40 8.27 -30.80
C MET A 1 -14.46 9.48 -30.95
N PRO A 2 -14.70 10.61 -30.26
CA PRO A 2 -13.81 11.76 -30.37
C PRO A 2 -12.44 11.45 -29.76
N PHE A 3 -11.37 12.02 -30.32
CA PHE A 3 -10.06 12.03 -29.67
C PHE A 3 -10.06 13.09 -28.57
N LEU A 4 -9.56 12.71 -27.40
CA LEU A 4 -9.33 13.64 -26.30
C LEU A 4 -7.91 14.22 -26.41
N LEU A 5 -7.80 15.53 -26.23
CA LEU A 5 -6.52 16.22 -26.06
C LEU A 5 -6.43 16.69 -24.59
N PRO A 6 -5.23 16.70 -23.98
CA PRO A 6 -5.07 17.31 -22.67
C PRO A 6 -5.35 18.82 -22.75
N PRO A 7 -5.94 19.43 -21.70
CA PRO A 7 -5.99 20.88 -21.60
C PRO A 7 -4.56 21.47 -21.52
N PRO A 8 -4.37 22.76 -21.86
CA PRO A 8 -3.11 23.44 -21.62
C PRO A 8 -2.78 23.49 -20.11
N GLU A 9 -1.50 23.63 -19.78
CA GLU A 9 -1.06 23.84 -18.40
C GLU A 9 -1.58 25.17 -17.84
N PHE A 10 -1.88 25.19 -16.54
CA PHE A 10 -2.36 26.38 -15.85
C PHE A 10 -1.29 27.48 -15.81
N ARG A 11 -1.70 28.72 -16.08
CA ARG A 11 -0.85 29.91 -15.96
C ARG A 11 -0.72 30.31 -14.47
N PRO A 12 0.39 30.95 -14.08
CA PRO A 12 0.59 31.44 -12.71
C PRO A 12 -0.61 32.27 -12.22
N GLY A 13 -1.19 31.85 -11.10
CA GLY A 13 -2.36 32.51 -10.48
C GLY A 13 -3.73 31.94 -10.87
N GLU A 14 -3.88 31.16 -11.95
CA GLU A 14 -5.18 30.60 -12.35
C GLU A 14 -5.75 29.64 -11.29
N LEU A 15 -4.91 28.75 -10.75
CA LEU A 15 -5.31 27.85 -9.66
C LEU A 15 -5.83 28.61 -8.43
N HIS A 16 -5.20 29.74 -8.09
CA HIS A 16 -5.64 30.59 -6.98
C HIS A 16 -7.00 31.26 -7.27
N GLN A 17 -7.21 31.75 -8.50
CA GLN A 17 -8.50 32.31 -8.94
C GLN A 17 -9.62 31.25 -8.97
N MET A 18 -9.26 29.98 -9.18
CA MET A 18 -10.17 28.83 -9.11
C MET A 18 -10.42 28.31 -7.68
N GLY A 19 -9.77 28.89 -6.66
CA GLY A 19 -9.83 28.39 -5.27
C GLY A 19 -9.07 27.07 -5.04
N LEU A 20 -8.27 26.62 -5.99
CA LEU A 20 -7.45 25.40 -5.93
C LEU A 20 -6.11 25.70 -5.24
N THR A 21 -6.20 26.05 -3.96
CA THR A 21 -5.05 26.36 -3.09
C THR A 21 -4.81 25.25 -2.07
N GLY A 22 -3.55 24.84 -1.87
CA GLY A 22 -3.13 23.91 -0.82
C GLY A 22 -1.64 24.06 -0.52
N THR A 23 -1.22 23.62 0.68
CA THR A 23 0.16 23.67 1.17
C THR A 23 0.96 22.40 0.88
N CYS A 24 0.30 21.25 0.73
CA CYS A 24 0.98 19.99 0.44
C CYS A 24 1.57 19.96 -0.99
N GLU A 25 2.77 19.40 -1.12
CA GLU A 25 3.27 18.92 -2.42
C GLU A 25 2.54 17.63 -2.82
N MET A 26 2.27 17.46 -4.11
CA MET A 26 1.56 16.30 -4.65
C MET A 26 2.27 15.75 -5.90
N GLN A 27 2.60 14.46 -5.90
CA GLN A 27 3.08 13.72 -7.06
C GLN A 27 2.09 12.61 -7.43
N ILE A 28 1.62 12.60 -8.67
CA ILE A 28 0.85 11.48 -9.22
C ILE A 28 1.78 10.32 -9.57
N CYS A 29 1.39 9.11 -9.16
CA CYS A 29 2.03 7.85 -9.51
C CYS A 29 0.99 6.88 -10.06
N ARG A 30 1.44 5.89 -10.85
CA ARG A 30 0.58 4.87 -11.46
C ARG A 30 1.26 3.51 -11.57
N SER A 31 0.42 2.48 -11.68
CA SER A 31 0.80 1.17 -12.20
C SER A 31 0.20 1.04 -13.59
N ALA A 32 1.02 0.90 -14.63
CA ALA A 32 0.55 0.86 -16.01
C ALA A 32 1.58 0.23 -16.96
N GLY A 33 1.12 -0.34 -18.07
CA GLY A 33 2.00 -1.02 -19.01
C GLY A 33 1.45 -1.14 -20.43
N PRO A 34 2.10 -1.96 -21.29
CA PRO A 34 1.79 -2.06 -22.72
C PRO A 34 0.33 -2.46 -23.00
N TRP A 35 -0.28 -3.32 -22.17
CA TRP A 35 -1.65 -3.79 -22.39
C TRP A 35 -2.71 -2.74 -22.05
N SER A 36 -2.44 -1.84 -21.10
CA SER A 36 -3.46 -0.96 -20.50
C SER A 36 -3.38 0.50 -20.93
N MET A 37 -2.18 1.03 -21.16
CA MET A 37 -1.99 2.38 -21.71
C MET A 37 -1.36 2.38 -23.11
N GLY A 38 -1.07 1.20 -23.68
CA GLY A 38 -0.42 1.12 -24.99
C GLY A 38 1.02 1.62 -25.01
N THR A 39 1.74 1.62 -23.88
CA THR A 39 3.15 2.08 -23.78
C THR A 39 4.13 0.97 -24.18
N PRO A 40 4.63 0.92 -25.44
CA PRO A 40 5.37 -0.25 -25.91
C PRO A 40 6.77 -0.25 -25.30
N GLY A 41 7.21 -1.39 -24.76
CA GLY A 41 8.52 -1.52 -24.12
C GLY A 41 8.69 -0.80 -22.77
N ARG A 42 7.64 -0.15 -22.23
CA ARG A 42 7.67 0.48 -20.90
C ARG A 42 6.54 -0.03 -20.01
N ILE A 43 6.94 -0.57 -18.86
CA ILE A 43 6.08 -0.79 -17.69
C ILE A 43 6.44 0.30 -16.67
N GLU A 44 5.43 0.92 -16.07
CA GLU A 44 5.57 1.89 -15.00
C GLU A 44 4.96 1.33 -13.71
N HIS A 45 5.77 1.30 -12.65
CA HIS A 45 5.42 0.85 -11.30
C HIS A 45 5.72 1.95 -10.28
N SER A 46 5.44 3.21 -10.65
CA SER A 46 5.85 4.39 -9.85
C SER A 46 5.18 4.42 -8.47
N ILE A 47 4.02 3.76 -8.32
CA ILE A 47 3.39 3.50 -7.01
C ILE A 47 4.29 2.64 -6.13
N GLN A 48 4.74 1.47 -6.63
CA GLN A 48 5.65 0.61 -5.86
C GLN A 48 6.95 1.34 -5.52
N THR A 49 7.49 2.16 -6.44
CA THR A 49 8.65 3.00 -6.16
C THR A 49 8.40 4.01 -5.04
N ALA A 50 7.19 4.57 -4.90
CA ALA A 50 6.84 5.46 -3.81
C ALA A 50 6.75 4.71 -2.46
N TYR A 51 6.06 3.57 -2.41
CA TYR A 51 6.05 2.71 -1.22
C TYR A 51 7.46 2.29 -0.80
N LEU A 52 8.35 1.98 -1.74
CA LEU A 52 9.75 1.61 -1.49
C LEU A 52 10.71 2.80 -1.28
N LYS A 53 10.20 4.04 -1.32
CA LYS A 53 10.92 5.23 -0.83
C LYS A 53 10.52 5.57 0.61
N GLY A 54 9.26 5.31 0.98
CA GLY A 54 8.82 5.33 2.39
C GLY A 54 9.39 4.17 3.22
N ALA A 55 9.58 3.00 2.62
CA ALA A 55 10.16 1.82 3.26
C ALA A 55 11.38 1.30 2.46
N THR A 56 12.53 1.14 3.12
CA THR A 56 13.85 0.94 2.50
C THR A 56 14.05 -0.36 1.68
N VAL A 57 14.84 -0.28 0.61
CA VAL A 57 15.04 -1.31 -0.45
C VAL A 57 15.73 -2.61 0.01
N VAL A 58 15.36 -3.75 -0.61
CA VAL A 58 15.84 -5.11 -0.33
C VAL A 58 15.85 -5.99 -1.60
N ASP A 59 16.69 -7.02 -1.68
CA ASP A 59 16.56 -8.20 -2.56
C ASP A 59 17.11 -9.42 -1.74
N ASP A 60 16.72 -10.68 -1.90
CA ASP A 60 15.89 -11.44 -2.86
C ASP A 60 15.10 -12.54 -2.07
N THR A 61 14.10 -13.31 -2.52
CA THR A 61 13.61 -13.71 -3.86
C THR A 61 12.07 -13.59 -3.97
N LYS A 62 11.58 -13.43 -5.20
CA LYS A 62 10.52 -12.44 -5.47
C LYS A 62 9.08 -12.94 -5.55
N VAL A 63 8.35 -12.63 -4.48
CA VAL A 63 7.23 -11.68 -4.59
C VAL A 63 7.84 -10.35 -5.08
N GLU A 64 7.43 -9.80 -6.22
CA GLU A 64 8.11 -8.64 -6.82
C GLU A 64 7.79 -7.32 -6.13
N ASN A 65 6.64 -7.23 -5.43
CA ASN A 65 6.37 -6.14 -4.52
C ASN A 65 7.16 -6.32 -3.21
N ARG A 66 8.17 -5.47 -3.01
CA ARG A 66 9.13 -5.59 -1.90
C ARG A 66 8.67 -4.92 -0.60
N ILE A 67 7.38 -4.62 -0.46
CA ILE A 67 6.85 -3.82 0.66
C ILE A 67 7.00 -4.58 1.98
N GLY A 68 6.79 -5.89 1.98
CA GLY A 68 7.04 -6.75 3.14
C GLY A 68 8.52 -6.83 3.53
N ASP A 69 9.42 -6.91 2.56
CA ASP A 69 10.87 -6.88 2.81
C ASP A 69 11.30 -5.56 3.43
N ALA A 70 10.78 -4.46 2.89
CA ALA A 70 11.12 -3.12 3.30
C ALA A 70 10.69 -2.82 4.74
N LEU A 71 9.53 -3.33 5.17
CA LEU A 71 9.10 -3.30 6.58
C LEU A 71 10.08 -4.07 7.47
N VAL A 72 10.45 -5.31 7.11
CA VAL A 72 11.43 -6.11 7.86
C VAL A 72 12.75 -5.36 8.01
N HIS A 73 13.27 -4.75 6.95
CA HIS A 73 14.55 -4.04 7.00
C HIS A 73 14.45 -2.71 7.77
N ARG A 74 13.32 -1.99 7.70
CA ARG A 74 13.08 -0.78 8.50
C ARG A 74 12.97 -1.08 10.00
N ILE A 75 12.43 -2.23 10.37
CA ILE A 75 12.36 -2.73 11.75
C ILE A 75 13.73 -3.19 12.25
N ILE A 76 14.42 -4.05 11.50
CA ILE A 76 15.78 -4.49 11.86
C ILE A 76 16.71 -3.30 12.06
N ARG A 77 16.58 -2.26 11.22
CA ARG A 77 17.27 -1.00 11.42
C ARG A 77 16.82 -0.26 12.68
N ALA A 78 15.52 -0.10 12.93
CA ALA A 78 15.04 0.58 14.15
C ALA A 78 15.60 -0.05 15.43
N HIS A 79 15.57 -1.39 15.50
CA HIS A 79 16.09 -2.17 16.61
C HIS A 79 17.62 -2.02 16.76
N LYS A 80 18.39 -2.10 15.67
CA LYS A 80 19.86 -1.95 15.69
C LYS A 80 20.32 -0.52 15.98
N ASP A 81 19.58 0.48 15.50
CA ASP A 81 19.82 1.91 15.76
C ASP A 81 19.31 2.35 17.16
N GLY A 82 18.56 1.48 17.87
CA GLY A 82 17.99 1.77 19.20
C GLY A 82 16.86 2.81 19.20
N VAL A 83 16.25 3.11 18.04
CA VAL A 83 15.29 4.21 17.88
C VAL A 83 13.83 3.74 17.99
N PRO A 84 12.93 4.54 18.59
CA PRO A 84 11.52 4.21 18.64
C PRO A 84 10.92 4.19 17.23
N TRP A 85 10.22 3.10 16.89
CA TRP A 85 9.51 2.96 15.62
C TRP A 85 8.35 1.97 15.77
N LYS A 86 7.25 2.21 15.05
CA LYS A 86 6.06 1.35 15.04
C LYS A 86 5.46 1.28 13.63
N CYS A 87 4.80 0.17 13.31
CA CYS A 87 3.97 -0.02 12.15
C CYS A 87 2.56 -0.49 12.56
N CYS A 88 1.54 0.24 12.11
CA CYS A 88 0.14 -0.15 12.24
C CYS A 88 -0.39 -0.61 10.89
N ILE A 89 -0.85 -1.86 10.80
CA ILE A 89 -1.50 -2.40 9.59
C ILE A 89 -2.98 -2.59 9.90
N VAL A 90 -3.84 -1.88 9.16
CA VAL A 90 -5.30 -1.98 9.30
C VAL A 90 -5.87 -2.63 8.03
N ILE A 91 -6.37 -3.86 8.15
CA ILE A 91 -6.83 -4.70 7.03
C ILE A 91 -8.20 -5.31 7.30
N PRO A 92 -9.01 -5.62 6.28
CA PRO A 92 -10.33 -6.21 6.49
C PRO A 92 -10.20 -7.60 7.14
N LEU A 93 -11.09 -7.88 8.10
CA LEU A 93 -11.09 -9.14 8.86
C LEU A 93 -11.18 -10.39 7.96
N LEU A 94 -11.94 -10.27 6.87
CA LEU A 94 -12.03 -11.25 5.78
C LEU A 94 -12.01 -10.49 4.44
N PRO A 95 -11.36 -11.02 3.40
CA PRO A 95 -11.47 -10.47 2.04
C PRO A 95 -12.93 -10.45 1.56
N GLY A 96 -13.32 -9.40 0.82
CA GLY A 96 -14.67 -9.28 0.27
C GLY A 96 -14.88 -10.32 -0.84
N PHE A 97 -15.83 -11.23 -0.63
CA PHE A 97 -16.19 -12.27 -1.60
C PHE A 97 -17.67 -12.64 -1.47
N THR A 98 -18.24 -13.28 -2.50
CA THR A 98 -19.67 -13.62 -2.55
C THR A 98 -20.08 -14.76 -1.64
N PHE A 99 -19.12 -15.61 -1.22
CA PHE A 99 -19.39 -16.82 -0.45
C PHE A 99 -18.70 -16.80 0.93
N PRO A 100 -19.35 -17.31 1.98
CA PRO A 100 -18.72 -17.58 3.28
C PRO A 100 -17.47 -18.46 3.18
N ILE A 101 -16.50 -18.24 4.07
CA ILE A 101 -15.17 -18.90 4.02
C ILE A 101 -15.21 -20.44 4.05
N ASP A 102 -16.25 -21.02 4.64
CA ASP A 102 -16.52 -22.46 4.79
C ASP A 102 -17.19 -23.09 3.54
N HIS A 103 -17.78 -22.28 2.65
CA HIS A 103 -18.40 -22.75 1.40
C HIS A 103 -17.39 -23.45 0.45
N SER A 104 -17.85 -24.36 -0.40
CA SER A 104 -17.00 -25.04 -1.40
C SER A 104 -16.29 -24.04 -2.33
N ASP A 105 -17.05 -23.05 -2.79
CA ASP A 105 -16.66 -22.12 -3.84
C ASP A 105 -15.83 -20.94 -3.29
N ALA A 106 -15.53 -20.96 -1.99
CA ALA A 106 -14.71 -19.98 -1.28
C ALA A 106 -13.19 -20.22 -1.47
N SER A 107 -12.79 -20.91 -2.53
CA SER A 107 -11.37 -21.21 -2.83
C SER A 107 -10.52 -19.93 -2.98
N ALA A 108 -11.05 -18.89 -3.64
CA ALA A 108 -10.35 -17.63 -3.84
C ALA A 108 -10.07 -16.88 -2.52
N ILE A 109 -11.07 -16.75 -1.63
CA ILE A 109 -10.89 -16.12 -0.32
C ILE A 109 -9.92 -16.92 0.57
N ARG A 110 -9.95 -18.26 0.52
CA ARG A 110 -8.97 -19.12 1.22
C ARG A 110 -7.53 -18.89 0.72
N ILE A 111 -7.34 -18.75 -0.59
CA ILE A 111 -6.03 -18.43 -1.20
C ILE A 111 -5.54 -17.05 -0.77
N ILE A 112 -6.39 -16.02 -0.81
CA ILE A 112 -6.05 -14.66 -0.36
C ILE A 112 -5.63 -14.66 1.11
N LEU A 113 -6.38 -15.36 1.97
CA LEU A 113 -6.05 -15.51 3.38
C LEU A 113 -4.74 -16.26 3.62
N GLU A 114 -4.43 -17.31 2.85
CA GLU A 114 -3.15 -18.02 2.96
C GLU A 114 -1.97 -17.12 2.53
N CYS A 115 -2.11 -16.36 1.43
CA CYS A 115 -1.11 -15.38 1.01
C CYS A 115 -0.90 -14.27 2.06
N GLN A 116 -1.98 -13.71 2.62
CA GLN A 116 -1.94 -12.71 3.67
C GLN A 116 -1.24 -13.24 4.93
N ASN A 117 -1.61 -14.44 5.39
CA ASN A 117 -0.97 -15.09 6.54
C ASN A 117 0.52 -15.36 6.27
N ARG A 118 0.90 -15.88 5.09
CA ARG A 118 2.31 -16.13 4.73
C ARG A 118 3.15 -14.86 4.63
N SER A 119 2.55 -13.73 4.24
CA SER A 119 3.25 -12.45 4.22
C SER A 119 3.48 -11.93 5.64
N ILE A 120 2.47 -12.00 6.51
CA ILE A 120 2.52 -11.40 7.85
C ILE A 120 3.25 -12.31 8.86
N SER A 121 2.73 -13.52 9.13
CA SER A 121 3.10 -14.29 10.32
C SER A 121 3.31 -15.81 10.17
N ARG A 122 2.94 -16.40 9.02
CA ARG A 122 2.95 -17.85 8.80
C ARG A 122 4.20 -18.31 8.04
N GLY A 123 5.13 -18.90 8.77
CA GLY A 123 6.34 -19.53 8.21
C GLY A 123 7.58 -18.62 8.19
N PRO A 124 8.77 -19.17 7.88
CA PRO A 124 10.05 -18.50 8.10
C PRO A 124 10.28 -17.26 7.22
N ASN A 125 9.61 -17.19 6.06
CA ASN A 125 9.78 -16.08 5.12
C ASN A 125 8.79 -14.92 5.38
N SER A 126 7.85 -15.09 6.31
CA SER A 126 6.92 -14.03 6.74
C SER A 126 7.66 -12.90 7.47
N ILE A 127 7.03 -11.72 7.57
CA ILE A 127 7.59 -10.58 8.31
C ILE A 127 7.96 -11.00 9.73
N PHE A 128 7.04 -11.63 10.46
CA PHE A 128 7.28 -12.06 11.84
C PHE A 128 8.34 -13.18 11.91
N GLY A 129 8.35 -14.10 10.95
CA GLY A 129 9.34 -15.19 10.88
C GLY A 129 10.77 -14.66 10.67
N ARG A 130 10.94 -13.65 9.83
CA ARG A 130 12.24 -13.01 9.55
C ARG A 130 12.75 -12.17 10.72
N LEU A 131 11.86 -11.45 11.40
CA LEU A 131 12.22 -10.68 12.59
C LEU A 131 12.64 -11.59 13.76
N ARG A 132 11.87 -12.66 14.02
CA ARG A 132 12.21 -13.66 15.05
C ARG A 132 13.52 -14.39 14.77
N LYS A 133 13.90 -14.55 13.49
CA LYS A 133 15.21 -15.10 13.09
C LYS A 133 16.38 -14.18 13.47
N GLU A 134 16.19 -12.86 13.47
CA GLU A 134 17.18 -11.87 13.94
C GLU A 134 17.14 -11.67 15.47
N GLY A 135 16.31 -12.42 16.20
CA GLY A 135 16.12 -12.29 17.65
C GLY A 135 15.16 -11.16 18.07
N ILE A 136 14.47 -10.52 17.11
CA ILE A 136 13.56 -9.39 17.34
C ILE A 136 12.14 -9.92 17.55
N ASP A 137 11.44 -9.49 18.60
CA ASP A 137 10.01 -9.77 18.75
C ASP A 137 9.20 -8.85 17.82
N PRO A 138 8.41 -9.36 16.85
CA PRO A 138 7.62 -8.54 15.94
C PRO A 138 6.61 -7.67 16.67
N ASP A 139 6.05 -8.17 17.78
CA ASP A 139 4.99 -7.50 18.53
C ASP A 139 5.49 -6.21 19.25
N GLU A 140 6.82 -6.01 19.35
CA GLU A 140 7.42 -4.73 19.72
C GLU A 140 7.34 -3.65 18.63
N TYR A 141 7.23 -4.00 17.33
CA TYR A 141 7.38 -3.05 16.22
C TYR A 141 6.21 -3.01 15.24
N ILE A 142 5.44 -4.09 15.10
CA ILE A 142 4.38 -4.21 14.10
C ILE A 142 3.11 -4.80 14.71
N SER A 143 1.98 -4.13 14.51
CA SER A 143 0.67 -4.55 15.00
C SER A 143 -0.35 -4.56 13.87
N VAL A 144 -1.17 -5.62 13.83
CA VAL A 144 -2.15 -5.86 12.77
C VAL A 144 -3.56 -5.85 13.34
N PHE A 145 -4.40 -4.98 12.80
CA PHE A 145 -5.76 -4.72 13.26
C PHE A 145 -6.78 -4.94 12.14
N SER A 146 -8.03 -5.13 12.53
CA SER A 146 -9.19 -5.08 11.64
C SER A 146 -10.33 -4.32 12.31
N LEU A 147 -11.18 -3.68 11.52
CA LEU A 147 -12.33 -2.94 12.02
C LEU A 147 -13.58 -3.83 12.09
N ARG A 148 -14.39 -3.62 13.12
CA ARG A 148 -15.70 -4.26 13.33
C ARG A 148 -16.61 -3.27 14.05
N ASN A 149 -17.87 -3.20 13.63
CA ASN A 149 -18.92 -2.45 14.33
C ASN A 149 -19.86 -3.42 15.08
N TRP A 150 -20.69 -2.89 15.98
CA TRP A 150 -21.74 -3.64 16.68
C TRP A 150 -23.09 -2.94 16.54
N ALA A 151 -24.10 -3.69 16.13
CA ALA A 151 -25.49 -3.22 16.00
C ALA A 151 -26.47 -4.40 16.06
N LYS A 152 -27.74 -4.13 16.37
CA LYS A 152 -28.81 -5.15 16.44
C LYS A 152 -29.10 -5.80 15.07
N MET A 153 -28.96 -5.04 13.99
CA MET A 153 -28.89 -5.54 12.62
C MET A 153 -27.45 -5.30 12.15
N ARG A 154 -26.75 -6.36 11.75
CA ARG A 154 -25.29 -6.31 11.50
C ARG A 154 -24.96 -5.73 10.12
N GLY A 155 -23.93 -4.91 10.08
CA GLY A 155 -23.18 -4.56 8.88
C GLY A 155 -21.69 -4.54 9.22
N ASP A 156 -20.87 -5.16 8.38
CA ASP A 156 -19.42 -5.26 8.61
C ASP A 156 -18.67 -4.02 8.09
N VAL A 157 -17.59 -3.63 8.79
CA VAL A 157 -16.75 -2.50 8.38
C VAL A 157 -15.68 -3.02 7.41
N TYR A 158 -16.01 -3.04 6.12
CA TYR A 158 -15.06 -3.49 5.10
C TYR A 158 -14.04 -2.39 4.77
N ILE A 159 -12.79 -2.59 5.21
CA ILE A 159 -11.66 -1.69 4.92
C ILE A 159 -11.30 -1.84 3.45
N HIS A 160 -11.73 -0.87 2.63
CA HIS A 160 -11.39 -0.80 1.21
C HIS A 160 -10.38 0.30 0.86
N GLY A 161 -10.03 1.20 1.78
CA GLY A 161 -9.01 2.23 1.55
C GLY A 161 -7.63 1.63 1.28
N LYS A 162 -6.88 2.25 0.36
CA LYS A 162 -5.46 1.92 0.10
C LYS A 162 -4.65 3.17 0.41
N ILE A 163 -4.23 3.25 1.67
CA ILE A 163 -3.58 4.41 2.27
C ILE A 163 -2.33 3.94 3.01
N CYS A 164 -1.24 4.69 2.90
CA CYS A 164 -0.06 4.60 3.75
C CYS A 164 0.23 5.99 4.31
N ILE A 165 0.50 6.10 5.60
CA ILE A 165 0.95 7.33 6.25
C ILE A 165 2.33 7.05 6.86
N VAL A 166 3.27 7.97 6.69
CA VAL A 166 4.65 7.86 7.17
C VAL A 166 5.02 9.12 7.94
N ASP A 167 5.48 8.91 9.18
CA ASP A 167 6.00 9.93 10.10
C ASP A 167 5.14 11.20 10.20
N ASP A 168 3.81 11.05 10.10
CA ASP A 168 2.76 12.10 10.05
C ASP A 168 3.00 13.25 9.06
N ARG A 169 3.80 12.99 8.01
CA ARG A 169 4.26 14.01 7.03
C ARG A 169 4.14 13.61 5.57
N LEU A 170 3.94 12.32 5.29
CA LEU A 170 3.75 11.80 3.95
C LEU A 170 2.58 10.82 3.93
N ALA A 171 1.68 11.02 2.97
CA ALA A 171 0.57 10.10 2.70
C ALA A 171 0.65 9.58 1.25
N ILE A 172 0.51 8.26 1.06
CA ILE A 172 0.26 7.65 -0.25
C ILE A 172 -1.20 7.21 -0.26
N ILE A 173 -2.00 7.75 -1.17
CA ILE A 173 -3.45 7.50 -1.27
C ILE A 173 -3.78 7.10 -2.71
N GLY A 174 -4.46 5.97 -2.93
CA GLY A 174 -4.78 5.54 -4.29
C GLY A 174 -5.72 4.35 -4.40
N SER A 175 -5.75 3.74 -5.59
CA SER A 175 -6.46 2.49 -5.88
C SER A 175 -5.60 1.23 -5.62
N ALA A 176 -4.27 1.37 -5.69
CA ALA A 176 -3.33 0.26 -5.60
C ALA A 176 -3.30 -0.44 -4.23
N ASN A 177 -3.66 -1.73 -4.22
CA ASN A 177 -3.56 -2.58 -3.04
C ASN A 177 -2.09 -2.99 -2.77
N ILE A 178 -1.77 -3.45 -1.56
CA ILE A 178 -0.46 -4.06 -1.26
C ILE A 178 -0.46 -5.52 -1.73
N ASN A 179 -0.30 -5.73 -3.03
CA ASN A 179 -0.12 -7.05 -3.65
C ASN A 179 0.53 -6.95 -5.05
N GLU A 180 0.97 -8.09 -5.59
CA GLU A 180 1.57 -8.22 -6.92
C GLU A 180 0.71 -7.68 -8.07
N ARG A 181 -0.62 -7.69 -7.93
CA ARG A 181 -1.55 -7.28 -8.99
C ARG A 181 -1.57 -5.77 -9.17
N SER A 182 -1.55 -5.04 -8.08
CA SER A 182 -1.60 -3.57 -8.05
C SER A 182 -0.22 -2.91 -8.16
N GLN A 183 0.86 -3.59 -7.75
CA GLN A 183 2.18 -2.93 -7.56
C GLN A 183 3.14 -3.07 -8.77
N ARG A 184 3.06 -4.15 -9.55
CA ARG A 184 4.05 -4.48 -10.61
C ARG A 184 3.97 -3.62 -11.88
N GLY A 185 2.86 -2.94 -12.14
CA GLY A 185 2.64 -2.14 -13.36
C GLY A 185 2.28 -2.92 -14.63
N ASP A 186 2.67 -4.20 -14.75
CA ASP A 186 2.33 -5.06 -15.88
C ASP A 186 0.98 -5.80 -15.71
N ARG A 187 0.38 -5.73 -14.52
CA ARG A 187 -0.94 -6.28 -14.16
C ARG A 187 -1.98 -5.17 -14.10
N ASP A 188 -2.74 -5.03 -13.01
CA ASP A 188 -3.86 -4.08 -12.94
C ASP A 188 -3.38 -2.64 -13.06
N SER A 189 -4.24 -1.80 -13.64
CA SER A 189 -3.94 -0.38 -13.85
C SER A 189 -4.44 0.44 -12.68
N GLU A 190 -3.52 1.15 -12.04
CA GLU A 190 -3.76 1.81 -10.75
C GLU A 190 -3.27 3.25 -10.76
N LEU A 191 -3.88 4.10 -9.94
CA LEU A 191 -3.48 5.49 -9.72
C LEU A 191 -3.28 5.73 -8.21
N ALA A 192 -2.27 6.52 -7.86
CA ALA A 192 -2.09 7.04 -6.51
C ALA A 192 -1.53 8.46 -6.53
N ALA A 193 -1.76 9.19 -5.45
CA ALA A 193 -1.06 10.41 -5.10
C ALA A 193 -0.08 10.13 -3.96
N VAL A 194 1.16 10.58 -4.12
CA VAL A 194 2.08 10.81 -3.01
C VAL A 194 1.90 12.26 -2.60
N ILE A 195 1.50 12.48 -1.36
CA ILE A 195 1.21 13.79 -0.77
C ILE A 195 2.24 14.01 0.33
N ARG A 196 2.97 15.12 0.28
CA ARG A 196 3.98 15.51 1.26
C ARG A 196 3.59 16.84 1.87
N ASP A 197 3.48 16.90 3.20
CA ASP A 197 3.19 18.16 3.85
C ASP A 197 4.40 19.10 3.86
N THR A 198 4.11 20.40 3.81
CA THR A 198 5.11 21.47 3.90
C THR A 198 4.83 22.48 5.02
N ASP A 199 3.62 22.45 5.60
CA ASP A 199 3.15 23.40 6.62
C ASP A 199 2.87 22.64 7.94
N MET A 200 3.93 22.47 8.74
CA MET A 200 3.88 21.66 9.95
C MET A 200 3.34 22.45 11.15
N ILE A 201 2.54 21.78 12.00
CA ILE A 201 2.11 22.28 13.31
C ILE A 201 3.05 21.70 14.38
N ASP A 202 3.42 22.53 15.37
CA ASP A 202 4.19 22.16 16.58
C ASP A 202 3.33 21.46 17.66
#